data_AF-A0A1M3LQQ1-F1
#
_entry.id   AF-A0A1M3LQQ1-F1
#
_cell.length_a   1.000
_cell.length_b   1.000
_cell.length_c   1.000
_cell.angle_alpha   90.00
_cell.angle_beta   90.00
_cell.angle_gamma   90.00
#
_symmetry.space_group_name_H-M   'P 1'
#
loop_
_entity.id
_entity.type
_entity.pdbx_description
1 polymer ?
#
loop_
_entity_poly.entity_id
_entity_poly.type
_entity_poly.pdbx_seq_one_letter_code
_entity_poly.pdbx_strand_id
1 'polypeptide(L)'
;MIDGLRDLVGRLRGLGQPSRIQIVGGAAIALTLNEHRSATADIDGPVSPPDVVLGIAAAIAIERNWRGDWLNDAAAQFVPTGYGRPAGWVTIYDAEGVTVQVADAETLLAMKVYAAQKRGRREFEDLETLIPAIGLTTVDDVEALYESFYPGDELTARTAAIIQAVLDQGAPKPDAPARPDLG
;
A
#
# COMPACT_ATOMS: atom_id res chain seq x y z
N MET A 1 -3.39 4.89 12.59
CA MET A 1 -3.91 4.67 11.21
C MET A 1 -5.43 4.48 11.17
N ILE A 2 -6.02 3.37 11.65
CA ILE A 2 -7.45 3.05 11.48
C ILE A 2 -8.39 4.16 12.00
N ASP A 3 -8.14 4.68 13.21
CA ASP A 3 -8.99 5.75 13.77
C ASP A 3 -8.93 7.06 12.96
N GLY A 4 -7.79 7.34 12.31
CA GLY A 4 -7.66 8.50 11.43
C GLY A 4 -8.45 8.31 10.13
N LEU A 5 -8.38 7.11 9.56
CA LEU A 5 -9.13 6.75 8.36
C LEU A 5 -10.65 6.73 8.63
N ARG A 6 -11.09 6.21 9.78
CA ARG A 6 -12.50 6.26 10.22
C ARG A 6 -13.01 7.70 10.37
N ASP A 7 -12.23 8.57 10.99
CA ASP A 7 -12.56 10.00 11.16
C ASP A 7 -12.67 10.70 9.80
N LEU A 8 -11.72 10.45 8.90
CA LEU A 8 -11.75 10.96 7.52
C LEU A 8 -13.01 10.50 6.77
N VAL A 9 -13.33 9.20 6.83
CA VAL A 9 -14.56 8.65 6.22
C VAL A 9 -15.80 9.34 6.78
N GLY A 10 -15.90 9.49 8.11
CA GLY A 10 -17.03 10.17 8.76
C GLY A 10 -17.20 11.62 8.30
N ARG A 11 -16.11 12.38 8.19
CA ARG A 11 -16.14 13.77 7.72
C ARG A 11 -16.53 13.88 6.25
N LEU A 12 -16.00 13.02 5.38
CA LEU A 12 -16.34 12.99 3.95
C LEU A 12 -17.82 12.67 3.73
N ARG A 13 -18.36 11.69 4.48
CA ARG A 13 -19.79 11.37 4.49
C ARG A 13 -20.64 12.56 4.95
N GLY A 14 -20.25 13.22 6.03
CA GLY A 14 -20.95 14.39 6.56
C GLY A 14 -21.02 15.56 5.56
N LEU A 15 -20.06 15.66 4.65
CA LEU A 15 -20.05 16.64 3.56
C LEU A 15 -20.83 16.19 2.32
N GLY A 16 -21.25 14.92 2.24
CA GLY A 16 -21.90 14.35 1.06
C GLY A 16 -21.02 14.35 -0.19
N GLN A 17 -19.69 14.40 -0.03
CA GLN A 17 -18.74 14.51 -1.13
C GLN A 17 -18.32 13.12 -1.62
N PRO A 18 -18.64 12.72 -2.86
CA PRO A 18 -18.14 11.47 -3.42
C PRO A 18 -16.62 11.47 -3.40
N SER A 19 -16.04 10.46 -2.76
CA SER A 19 -14.61 10.40 -2.48
C SER A 19 -14.06 8.99 -2.58
N ARG A 20 -12.86 8.88 -3.13
CA ARG A 20 -12.10 7.63 -3.21
C ARG A 20 -10.76 7.80 -2.53
N ILE A 21 -10.44 6.88 -1.64
CA ILE A 21 -9.16 6.78 -0.95
C ILE A 21 -8.53 5.44 -1.33
N GLN A 22 -7.39 5.48 -2.01
CA GLN A 22 -6.64 4.30 -2.41
C GLN A 22 -5.35 4.24 -1.61
N ILE A 23 -5.12 3.12 -0.94
CA ILE A 23 -4.01 2.93 -0.01
C ILE A 23 -3.02 1.95 -0.63
N VAL A 24 -1.75 2.34 -0.65
CA VAL A 24 -0.61 1.54 -1.11
C VAL A 24 0.47 1.47 -0.02
N GLY A 25 1.58 0.81 -0.34
CA GLY A 25 2.77 0.83 0.50
C GLY A 25 2.56 0.17 1.87
N GLY A 26 3.13 0.76 2.91
CA GLY A 26 3.23 0.10 4.20
C GLY A 26 1.89 -0.03 4.95
N ALA A 27 1.06 1.02 4.86
CA ALA A 27 -0.29 1.04 5.40
C ALA A 27 -1.17 -0.05 4.76
N ALA A 28 -1.06 -0.24 3.45
CA ALA A 28 -1.80 -1.27 2.72
C ALA A 28 -1.47 -2.69 3.22
N ILE A 29 -0.18 -3.00 3.36
CA ILE A 29 0.29 -4.29 3.89
C ILE A 29 -0.20 -4.48 5.33
N ALA A 30 -0.15 -3.45 6.16
CA ALA A 30 -0.62 -3.52 7.54
C ALA A 30 -2.12 -3.85 7.63
N LEU A 31 -2.93 -3.24 6.76
CA LEU A 31 -4.39 -3.45 6.72
C LEU A 31 -4.81 -4.80 6.15
N THR A 32 -3.95 -5.47 5.37
CA THR A 32 -4.36 -6.64 4.57
C THR A 32 -3.54 -7.90 4.79
N LEU A 33 -2.36 -7.81 5.40
CA LEU A 33 -1.42 -8.92 5.53
C LEU A 33 -0.65 -8.97 6.86
N ASN A 34 -0.54 -7.85 7.60
CA ASN A 34 0.25 -7.83 8.84
C ASN A 34 -0.26 -6.79 9.86
N GLU A 35 -1.21 -7.17 10.71
CA GLU A 35 -1.75 -6.29 11.75
C GLU A 35 -0.73 -5.88 12.82
N HIS A 36 0.35 -6.64 12.99
CA HIS A 36 1.41 -6.35 13.96
C HIS A 36 2.45 -5.36 13.44
N ARG A 37 2.39 -5.00 12.15
CA ARG A 37 3.19 -3.90 11.61
C ARG A 37 2.82 -2.62 12.36
N SER A 38 3.84 -1.92 12.87
CA SER A 38 3.67 -0.71 13.70
C SER A 38 2.57 0.22 13.19
N ALA A 39 1.58 0.49 14.04
CA ALA A 39 0.36 1.26 13.77
C ALA A 39 0.58 2.76 13.42
N THR A 40 1.84 3.18 13.33
CA THR A 40 2.32 4.52 12.96
C THR A 40 2.54 4.67 11.45
N ALA A 41 2.03 3.76 10.63
CA ALA A 41 2.17 3.86 9.18
C ALA A 41 1.36 5.07 8.66
N ASP A 42 2.07 5.98 7.98
CA ASP A 42 1.47 7.00 7.15
C ASP A 42 0.70 6.33 6.00
N ILE A 43 -0.45 6.89 5.65
CA ILE A 43 -1.29 6.43 4.54
C ILE A 43 -0.78 7.10 3.27
N ASP A 44 -0.22 6.29 2.39
CA ASP A 44 0.21 6.73 1.08
C ASP A 44 -0.77 6.21 0.02
N GLY A 45 -1.14 7.05 -0.95
CA GLY A 45 -1.75 6.60 -2.20
C GLY A 45 -2.70 7.61 -2.83
N PRO A 46 -3.24 7.27 -4.02
CA PRO A 46 -4.13 8.16 -4.74
C PRO A 46 -5.39 8.50 -3.95
N VAL A 47 -5.81 9.75 -4.02
CA VAL A 47 -7.08 10.21 -3.44
C VAL A 47 -7.85 11.03 -4.46
N SER A 48 -9.17 11.03 -4.34
CA SER A 48 -10.04 11.81 -5.23
C SER A 48 -11.28 12.29 -4.47
N PRO A 49 -11.66 13.58 -4.56
CA PRO A 49 -10.85 14.68 -5.10
C PRO A 49 -9.71 15.08 -4.13
N PRO A 50 -8.47 15.31 -4.62
CA PRO A 50 -7.31 15.48 -3.74
C PRO A 50 -7.41 16.66 -2.78
N ASP A 51 -7.89 17.81 -3.25
CA ASP A 51 -8.03 19.03 -2.47
C ASP A 51 -8.96 18.85 -1.26
N VAL A 52 -10.08 18.13 -1.44
CA VAL A 52 -11.01 17.88 -0.34
C VAL A 52 -10.46 16.83 0.62
N VAL A 53 -9.99 15.68 0.10
CA VAL A 53 -9.54 14.58 0.95
C VAL A 53 -8.30 14.98 1.76
N LEU A 54 -7.30 15.60 1.11
CA LEU A 54 -6.08 16.05 1.78
C LEU A 54 -6.36 17.24 2.71
N GLY A 55 -7.29 18.14 2.35
CA GLY A 55 -7.70 19.24 3.21
C GLY A 55 -8.30 18.77 4.54
N ILE A 56 -9.19 17.77 4.49
CA ILE A 56 -9.78 17.16 5.70
C ILE A 56 -8.73 16.39 6.48
N ALA A 57 -7.85 15.64 5.80
CA ALA A 57 -6.78 14.92 6.46
C ALA A 57 -5.84 15.88 7.22
N ALA A 58 -5.52 17.05 6.65
CA ALA A 58 -4.73 18.07 7.33
C ALA A 58 -5.43 18.63 8.57
N ALA A 59 -6.75 18.85 8.52
CA ALA A 59 -7.53 19.28 9.69
C ALA A 59 -7.49 18.24 10.82
N ILE A 60 -7.67 16.96 10.48
CA ILE A 60 -7.53 15.83 11.42
C ILE A 60 -6.13 15.82 12.05
N ALA A 61 -5.09 16.04 11.24
CA ALA A 61 -3.71 16.07 11.72
C ALA A 61 -3.49 17.15 12.79
N ILE A 62 -4.01 18.36 12.54
CA ILE A 62 -3.92 19.50 13.47
C ILE A 62 -4.64 19.18 14.78
N GLU A 63 -5.89 18.71 14.70
CA GLU A 63 -6.71 18.39 15.87
C GLU A 63 -6.10 17.29 16.74
N ARG A 64 -5.40 16.33 16.11
CA ARG A 64 -4.79 15.19 16.80
C ARG A 64 -3.31 15.37 17.13
N ASN A 65 -2.73 16.55 16.81
CA ASN A 65 -1.30 16.82 16.93
C ASN A 65 -0.43 15.74 16.25
N TRP A 66 -0.85 15.31 15.05
CA TRP A 66 -0.14 14.36 14.20
C TRP A 66 0.71 15.11 13.17
N ARG A 67 1.59 14.38 12.47
CA ARG A 67 2.28 14.94 11.32
C ARG A 67 1.27 15.26 10.22
N GLY A 68 1.45 16.39 9.54
CA GLY A 68 0.53 16.83 8.48
C GLY A 68 0.49 15.92 7.25
N ASP A 69 1.51 15.08 7.08
CA ASP A 69 1.68 14.12 5.98
C ASP A 69 1.23 12.70 6.31
N TRP A 70 0.50 12.50 7.43
CA TRP A 70 -0.03 11.18 7.82
C TRP A 70 -0.94 10.53 6.76
N LEU A 71 -1.49 11.35 5.85
CA LEU A 71 -2.10 10.92 4.61
C LEU A 71 -1.57 11.80 3.48
N ASN A 72 -0.99 11.18 2.45
CA ASN A 72 -0.46 11.88 1.30
C ASN A 72 -0.61 11.06 0.00
N ASP A 73 -0.51 11.74 -1.15
CA ASP A 73 -0.66 11.14 -2.48
C ASP A 73 0.67 10.99 -3.22
N ALA A 74 1.81 11.13 -2.53
CA ALA A 74 3.13 11.08 -3.16
C ALA A 74 3.39 9.74 -3.87
N ALA A 75 2.76 8.66 -3.38
CA ALA A 75 2.86 7.34 -3.98
C ALA A 75 2.04 7.17 -5.27
N ALA A 76 1.14 8.09 -5.61
CA ALA A 76 0.29 7.99 -6.81
C ALA A 76 1.11 7.89 -8.10
N GLN A 77 2.26 8.57 -8.16
CA GLN A 77 3.17 8.52 -9.32
C GLN A 77 3.82 7.15 -9.55
N PHE A 78 3.85 6.29 -8.53
CA PHE A 78 4.45 4.96 -8.61
C PHE A 78 3.43 3.86 -8.82
N VAL A 79 2.12 4.17 -8.79
CA VAL A 79 1.06 3.21 -9.06
C VAL A 79 1.12 2.80 -10.54
N PRO A 80 1.15 1.49 -10.84
CA PRO A 80 1.09 1.00 -12.22
C PRO A 80 -0.17 1.48 -12.95
N THR A 81 0.03 2.39 -13.91
CA THR A 81 -1.03 3.01 -14.72
C THR A 81 -0.73 3.01 -16.23
N GLY A 82 0.44 2.50 -16.62
CA GLY A 82 0.95 2.49 -18.00
C GLY A 82 0.61 1.23 -18.80
N TYR A 83 1.48 0.87 -19.75
CA TYR A 83 1.29 -0.27 -20.67
C TYR A 83 1.45 -1.66 -20.01
N GLY A 84 1.90 -1.72 -18.77
CA GLY A 84 1.94 -2.95 -17.99
C GLY A 84 0.57 -3.37 -17.47
N ARG A 85 0.57 -4.41 -16.65
CA ARG A 85 -0.58 -4.82 -15.86
C ARG A 85 -1.04 -3.65 -14.98
N PRO A 86 -2.34 -3.30 -14.96
CA PRO A 86 -2.84 -2.24 -14.10
C PRO A 86 -2.82 -2.67 -12.64
N ALA A 87 -2.69 -1.68 -11.74
CA ALA A 87 -2.85 -1.89 -10.30
C ALA A 87 -4.20 -2.54 -9.96
N GLY A 88 -4.16 -3.61 -9.17
CA GLY A 88 -5.34 -4.26 -8.61
C GLY A 88 -5.74 -3.66 -7.26
N TRP A 89 -7.04 -3.65 -6.98
CA TRP A 89 -7.62 -2.97 -5.81
C TRP A 89 -8.63 -3.85 -5.09
N VAL A 90 -8.51 -3.91 -3.78
CA VAL A 90 -9.45 -4.58 -2.87
C VAL A 90 -10.24 -3.50 -2.13
N THR A 91 -11.55 -3.45 -2.32
CA THR A 91 -12.42 -2.55 -1.58
C THR A 91 -12.59 -3.04 -0.14
N ILE A 92 -12.18 -2.21 0.82
CA ILE A 92 -12.31 -2.48 2.26
C ILE A 92 -13.46 -1.70 2.90
N TYR A 93 -13.94 -0.64 2.24
CA TYR A 93 -15.11 0.13 2.64
C TYR A 93 -15.77 0.75 1.42
N ASP A 94 -17.09 0.72 1.35
CA ASP A 94 -17.87 1.38 0.30
C ASP A 94 -19.28 1.69 0.80
N ALA A 95 -19.50 2.94 1.20
CA ALA A 95 -20.81 3.41 1.64
C ALA A 95 -20.94 4.93 1.55
N GLU A 96 -22.16 5.40 1.28
CA GLU A 96 -22.53 6.82 1.31
C GLU A 96 -21.61 7.73 0.45
N GLY A 97 -21.17 7.22 -0.69
CA GLY A 97 -20.33 7.97 -1.64
C GLY A 97 -18.84 7.97 -1.29
N VAL A 98 -18.42 7.30 -0.22
CA VAL A 98 -17.00 7.14 0.14
C VAL A 98 -16.56 5.71 -0.09
N THR A 99 -15.54 5.54 -0.93
CA THR A 99 -14.91 4.23 -1.19
C THR A 99 -13.46 4.24 -0.70
N VAL A 100 -13.09 3.25 0.10
CA VAL A 100 -11.71 3.00 0.52
C VAL A 100 -11.24 1.68 -0.05
N GLN A 101 -10.11 1.72 -0.75
CA GLN A 101 -9.50 0.56 -1.37
C GLN A 101 -8.05 0.42 -0.98
N VAL A 102 -7.56 -0.81 -0.97
CA VAL A 102 -6.17 -1.15 -0.72
C VAL A 102 -5.63 -1.84 -1.97
N ALA A 103 -4.41 -1.55 -2.38
CA ALA A 103 -3.77 -2.29 -3.46
C ALA A 103 -3.65 -3.78 -3.09
N ASP A 104 -3.84 -4.66 -4.07
CA ASP A 104 -3.67 -6.10 -3.85
C ASP A 104 -2.20 -6.48 -3.60
N ALA A 105 -1.98 -7.70 -3.09
CA ALA A 105 -0.65 -8.15 -2.70
C ALA A 105 0.36 -8.10 -3.86
N GLU A 106 -0.07 -8.45 -5.08
CA GLU A 106 0.78 -8.44 -6.27
C GLU A 106 1.20 -7.02 -6.67
N THR A 107 0.26 -6.08 -6.66
CA THR A 107 0.54 -4.65 -6.89
C THR A 107 1.49 -4.11 -5.83
N LEU A 108 1.25 -4.44 -4.55
CA LEU A 108 2.11 -4.03 -3.45
C LEU A 108 3.53 -4.59 -3.60
N LEU A 109 3.67 -5.87 -3.98
CA LEU A 109 4.98 -6.49 -4.20
C LEU A 109 5.72 -5.78 -5.34
N ALA A 110 5.07 -5.54 -6.47
CA ALA A 110 5.69 -4.83 -7.59
C ALA A 110 6.18 -3.43 -7.17
N MET A 111 5.36 -2.67 -6.44
CA MET A 111 5.75 -1.34 -5.94
C MET A 111 6.90 -1.41 -4.93
N LYS A 112 6.97 -2.46 -4.12
CA LYS A 112 8.05 -2.66 -3.14
C LYS A 112 9.35 -3.07 -3.79
N VAL A 113 9.31 -3.89 -4.83
CA VAL A 113 10.47 -4.20 -5.68
C VAL A 113 10.96 -2.94 -6.38
N TYR A 114 10.08 -2.13 -6.97
CA TYR A 114 10.42 -0.84 -7.56
C TYR A 114 11.15 0.07 -6.56
N ALA A 115 10.62 0.19 -5.33
CA ALA A 115 11.24 0.97 -4.27
C ALA A 115 12.60 0.38 -3.82
N ALA A 116 12.72 -0.95 -3.77
CA ALA A 116 13.95 -1.65 -3.39
C ALA A 116 15.11 -1.38 -4.37
N GLN A 117 14.83 -1.12 -5.66
CA GLN A 117 15.87 -0.71 -6.62
C GLN A 117 16.69 0.48 -6.12
N LYS A 118 16.05 1.42 -5.40
CA LYS A 118 16.72 2.62 -4.85
C LYS A 118 17.03 2.48 -3.36
N ARG A 119 16.09 1.95 -2.58
CA ARG A 119 16.14 1.94 -1.11
C ARG A 119 16.80 0.68 -0.53
N GLY A 120 16.94 -0.38 -1.31
CA GLY A 120 17.52 -1.65 -0.91
C GLY A 120 16.84 -2.26 0.32
N ARG A 121 17.65 -2.64 1.32
CA ARG A 121 17.21 -3.39 2.52
C ARG A 121 16.09 -2.72 3.36
N ARG A 122 15.75 -1.46 3.10
CA ARG A 122 14.60 -0.82 3.77
C ARG A 122 13.27 -1.49 3.42
N GLU A 123 13.17 -2.10 2.26
CA GLU A 123 11.97 -2.81 1.82
C GLU A 123 11.99 -4.29 2.22
N PHE A 124 13.00 -4.76 2.97
CA PHE A 124 13.19 -6.19 3.28
C PHE A 124 11.98 -6.80 4.00
N GLU A 125 11.49 -6.16 5.07
CA GLU A 125 10.36 -6.62 5.88
C GLU A 125 9.05 -6.72 5.05
N ASP A 126 8.88 -5.79 4.11
CA ASP A 126 7.73 -5.80 3.21
C ASP A 126 7.80 -6.94 2.20
N LEU A 127 8.99 -7.20 1.63
CA LEU A 127 9.22 -8.32 0.74
C LEU A 127 9.05 -9.66 1.47
N GLU A 128 9.54 -9.76 2.71
CA GLU A 128 9.40 -10.93 3.59
C GLU A 128 7.92 -11.25 3.89
N THR A 129 7.06 -10.23 3.92
CA THR A 129 5.61 -10.42 4.08
C THR A 129 4.93 -10.79 2.76
N LEU A 130 5.26 -10.08 1.67
CA LEU A 130 4.50 -10.14 0.41
C LEU A 130 4.83 -11.36 -0.46
N ILE A 131 6.10 -11.75 -0.55
CA ILE A 131 6.54 -12.90 -1.36
C ILE A 131 5.82 -14.19 -0.95
N PRO A 132 5.81 -14.61 0.34
CA PRO A 132 5.09 -15.81 0.75
C PRO A 132 3.56 -15.63 0.76
N ALA A 133 3.05 -14.40 0.88
CA ALA A 133 1.61 -14.15 0.77
C ALA A 133 1.05 -14.51 -0.62
N ILE A 134 1.82 -14.20 -1.67
CA ILE A 134 1.50 -14.52 -3.06
C ILE A 134 1.87 -15.97 -3.40
N GLY A 135 2.92 -16.51 -2.75
CA GLY A 135 3.39 -17.87 -2.97
C GLY A 135 4.48 -17.97 -4.04
N LEU A 136 5.29 -16.92 -4.22
CA LEU A 136 6.43 -16.93 -5.13
C LEU A 136 7.63 -17.61 -4.45
N THR A 137 8.41 -18.37 -5.23
CA THR A 137 9.43 -19.27 -4.67
C THR A 137 10.84 -19.04 -5.21
N THR A 138 10.96 -18.30 -6.31
CA THR A 138 12.25 -18.01 -6.95
C THR A 138 12.41 -16.51 -7.21
N VAL A 139 13.65 -16.05 -7.42
CA VAL A 139 13.92 -14.67 -7.84
C VAL A 139 13.25 -14.38 -9.17
N ASP A 140 13.29 -15.33 -10.11
CA ASP A 140 12.67 -15.23 -11.43
C ASP A 140 11.15 -15.06 -11.34
N ASP A 141 10.47 -15.73 -10.40
CA ASP A 141 9.03 -15.53 -10.16
C ASP A 141 8.72 -14.08 -9.77
N VAL A 142 9.56 -13.50 -8.89
CA VAL A 142 9.41 -12.12 -8.42
C VAL A 142 9.74 -11.12 -9.51
N GLU A 143 10.77 -11.38 -10.32
CA GLU A 143 11.14 -10.58 -11.47
C GLU A 143 10.04 -10.57 -12.54
N ALA A 144 9.50 -11.74 -12.88
CA ALA A 144 8.40 -11.84 -13.84
C ALA A 144 7.14 -11.10 -13.37
N LEU A 145 6.80 -11.17 -12.08
CA LEU A 145 5.71 -10.39 -11.53
C LEU A 145 6.01 -8.89 -11.63
N TYR A 146 7.20 -8.46 -11.24
CA TYR A 146 7.63 -7.07 -11.29
C TYR A 146 7.56 -6.48 -12.71
N GLU A 147 8.14 -7.19 -13.69
CA GLU A 147 8.14 -6.80 -15.10
C GLU A 147 6.71 -6.73 -15.66
N SER A 148 5.80 -7.61 -15.19
CA SER A 148 4.41 -7.56 -15.63
C SER A 148 3.72 -6.22 -15.31
N PHE A 149 4.09 -5.56 -14.21
CA PHE A 149 3.57 -4.24 -13.84
C PHE A 149 4.42 -3.08 -14.41
N TYR A 150 5.74 -3.28 -14.53
CA TYR A 150 6.70 -2.29 -15.04
C TYR A 150 7.51 -2.87 -16.22
N PRO A 151 6.92 -2.96 -17.44
CA PRO A 151 7.59 -3.59 -18.57
C PRO A 151 8.89 -2.90 -18.95
N GLY A 152 9.96 -3.69 -19.11
CA GLY A 152 11.30 -3.20 -19.47
C GLY A 152 12.17 -2.78 -18.28
N ASP A 153 11.65 -2.84 -17.05
CA ASP A 153 12.46 -2.68 -15.85
C ASP A 153 13.01 -4.04 -15.40
N GLU A 154 14.34 -4.17 -15.34
CA GLU A 154 15.03 -5.37 -14.82
C GLU A 154 15.42 -5.21 -13.35
N LEU A 155 15.64 -6.33 -12.65
CA LEU A 155 16.18 -6.28 -11.29
C LEU A 155 17.65 -5.85 -11.28
N THR A 156 18.00 -4.87 -10.46
CA THR A 156 19.42 -4.67 -10.14
C THR A 156 19.96 -5.87 -9.35
N ALA A 157 21.25 -6.18 -9.52
CA ALA A 157 21.91 -7.26 -8.76
C ALA A 157 21.74 -7.12 -7.25
N ARG A 158 21.65 -5.88 -6.75
CA ARG A 158 21.38 -5.59 -5.33
C ARG A 158 19.96 -6.02 -4.92
N THR A 159 18.96 -5.70 -5.71
CA THR A 159 17.56 -6.07 -5.44
C THR A 159 17.37 -7.57 -5.55
N ALA A 160 17.94 -8.21 -6.57
CA ALA A 160 17.94 -9.67 -6.71
C ALA A 160 18.55 -10.38 -5.48
N ALA A 161 19.68 -9.89 -4.96
CA ALA A 161 20.30 -10.44 -3.75
C ALA A 161 19.44 -10.26 -2.49
N ILE A 162 18.67 -9.16 -2.40
CA ILE A 162 17.72 -8.96 -1.29
C ILE A 162 16.56 -9.95 -1.38
N ILE A 163 15.98 -10.12 -2.57
CA ILE A 163 14.90 -11.08 -2.80
C ILE A 163 15.37 -12.50 -2.50
N GLN A 164 16.57 -12.89 -2.97
CA GLN A 164 17.16 -14.18 -2.66
C GLN A 164 17.29 -14.39 -1.14
N ALA A 165 17.79 -13.39 -0.41
CA ALA A 165 17.92 -13.48 1.04
C ALA A 165 16.57 -13.61 1.77
N VAL A 166 15.49 -13.03 1.24
CA VAL A 166 14.12 -13.22 1.75
C VAL A 166 13.63 -14.64 1.47
N LEU A 167 13.82 -15.13 0.24
CA LEU A 167 13.44 -16.49 -0.14
C LEU A 167 14.16 -17.56 0.72
N ASP A 168 15.44 -17.35 1.00
CA ASP A 168 16.26 -18.24 1.81
C ASP A 168 15.77 -18.33 3.29
N GLN A 169 15.07 -17.31 3.79
CA GLN A 169 14.48 -17.35 5.13
C GLN A 169 13.25 -18.26 5.21
N GLY A 170 12.54 -18.46 4.10
CA GLY A 170 11.36 -19.34 4.04
C GLY A 170 10.25 -18.94 5.01
N ALA A 171 10.01 -17.62 5.18
CA ALA A 171 8.95 -17.13 6.04
C ALA A 171 7.59 -17.74 5.63
N PRO A 172 6.75 -18.13 6.60
CA PRO A 172 5.44 -18.71 6.28
C PRO A 172 4.53 -17.66 5.66
N LYS A 173 3.51 -18.13 4.93
CA LYS A 173 2.42 -17.26 4.47
C LYS A 173 1.79 -16.55 5.67
N PRO A 174 1.67 -15.21 5.65
CA PRO A 174 1.05 -14.49 6.75
C PRO A 174 -0.45 -14.76 6.82
N ASP A 175 -0.99 -14.72 8.03
CA ASP A 175 -2.43 -14.73 8.25
C ASP A 175 -3.05 -13.40 7.81
N ALA A 176 -4.18 -13.47 7.09
CA ALA A 176 -4.90 -12.27 6.72
C ALA A 176 -5.54 -11.65 7.99
N PRO A 177 -5.32 -10.35 8.25
CA PRO A 177 -5.92 -9.66 9.38
C PRO A 177 -7.44 -9.53 9.18
N ALA A 178 -8.14 -9.27 10.29
CA ALA A 178 -9.55 -8.92 10.22
C ALA A 178 -9.74 -7.62 9.43
N ARG A 179 -10.84 -7.53 8.67
CA ARG A 179 -11.16 -6.28 7.95
C ARG A 179 -11.32 -5.13 8.95
N PRO A 180 -10.73 -3.96 8.67
CA PRO A 180 -10.87 -2.81 9.55
C PRO A 180 -12.31 -2.30 9.55
N ASP A 181 -12.82 -1.95 10.72
CA ASP A 181 -14.07 -1.21 10.87
C ASP A 181 -13.82 0.29 10.64
N LEU A 182 -14.26 0.81 9.50
CA LEU A 182 -14.11 2.21 9.09
C LEU A 182 -15.36 3.07 9.31
N GLY A 183 -16.30 2.57 10.13
CA GLY A 183 -17.49 3.30 10.60
C GLY A 183 -18.75 3.08 9.79
#